data_AF-A0A3D0DJY3-F1
#
_entry.id   AF-A0A3D0DJY3-F1
#
_cell.length_a   1.000
_cell.length_b   1.000
_cell.length_c   1.000
_cell.angle_alpha   90.00
_cell.angle_beta   90.00
_cell.angle_gamma   90.00
#
_symmetry.space_group_name_H-M   'P 1'
#
loop_
_entity.id
_entity.type
_entity.pdbx_description
1 polymer ?
#
loop_
_entity_poly.entity_id
_entity_poly.type
_entity_poly.pdbx_seq_one_letter_code
_entity_poly.pdbx_strand_id
1 'polypeptide(L)'
;HDWTPAQWAFRWLYNQPEVTVVLSGMNSLEMVEENCRTASEMQAGSLTDEDFELLDKIKEAIRENEKVGCTGCRYCMPCPKGVDIPGTFACYNTMYTEGKNSGRFQYAQTVGLTKEPAFASQCIECGKCEQHCPQSIPIREKLKEADKALRPFPYKVGINAARWYMYRKGGLSGKKKSALIIIITVILAIASGIVFSLVKRNSRLDTDCQ
;
A
#
# COMPACT_ATOMS: atom_id res chain seq x y z
N HIS A 1 -23.02 17.18 -11.72
CA HIS A 1 -22.90 16.07 -12.68
C HIS A 1 -22.95 14.75 -11.92
N ASP A 2 -23.79 13.80 -12.33
CA ASP A 2 -24.00 12.49 -11.66
C ASP A 2 -23.19 11.35 -12.32
N TRP A 3 -21.93 11.62 -12.67
CA TRP A 3 -21.07 10.59 -13.26
C TRP A 3 -20.48 9.67 -12.18
N THR A 4 -20.40 8.37 -12.47
CA THR A 4 -19.69 7.43 -11.60
C THR A 4 -18.18 7.66 -11.65
N PRO A 5 -17.42 7.20 -10.63
CA PRO A 5 -15.96 7.32 -10.64
C PRO A 5 -15.30 6.70 -11.88
N ALA A 6 -15.84 5.56 -12.37
CA ALA A 6 -15.36 4.92 -13.58
C ALA A 6 -15.60 5.80 -14.81
N GLN A 7 -16.79 6.39 -14.93
CA GLN A 7 -17.11 7.32 -16.01
C GLN A 7 -16.16 8.51 -16.02
N TRP A 8 -15.87 9.13 -14.87
CA TRP A 8 -14.87 10.20 -14.79
C TRP A 8 -13.49 9.79 -15.30
N ALA A 9 -13.04 8.58 -14.96
CA ALA A 9 -11.76 8.05 -15.45
C ALA A 9 -11.74 7.87 -16.98
N PHE A 10 -12.81 7.30 -17.55
CA PHE A 10 -12.94 7.16 -19.01
C PHE A 10 -13.06 8.50 -19.72
N ARG A 11 -13.86 9.43 -19.21
CA ARG A 11 -14.00 10.78 -19.78
C ARG A 11 -12.64 11.46 -19.86
N TRP A 12 -11.85 11.35 -18.78
CA TRP A 12 -10.47 11.85 -18.81
C TRP A 12 -9.65 11.16 -19.89
N LEU A 13 -9.61 9.83 -19.94
CA LEU A 13 -8.80 9.07 -20.92
C LEU A 13 -9.19 9.34 -22.38
N TYR A 14 -10.48 9.42 -22.68
CA TYR A 14 -10.96 9.68 -24.05
C TYR A 14 -10.85 11.15 -24.45
N ASN A 15 -10.60 12.06 -23.51
CA ASN A 15 -10.39 13.47 -23.82
C ASN A 15 -9.07 13.72 -24.56
N GLN A 16 -8.08 12.82 -24.45
CA GLN A 16 -6.80 12.94 -25.15
C GLN A 16 -6.89 12.40 -26.59
N PRO A 17 -6.54 13.21 -27.61
CA PRO A 17 -6.58 12.76 -29.00
C PRO A 17 -5.55 11.65 -29.31
N GLU A 18 -4.50 11.50 -28.50
CA GLU A 18 -3.45 10.49 -28.69
C GLU A 18 -3.84 9.10 -28.17
N VAL A 19 -4.90 8.98 -27.37
CA VAL A 19 -5.34 7.70 -26.79
C VAL A 19 -6.20 6.94 -27.81
N THR A 20 -5.72 5.76 -28.22
CA THR A 20 -6.41 4.90 -29.22
C THR A 20 -7.12 3.69 -28.61
N VAL A 21 -6.65 3.21 -27.47
CA VAL A 21 -7.18 2.02 -26.79
C VAL A 21 -7.16 2.25 -25.28
N VAL A 22 -8.29 1.99 -24.63
CA VAL A 22 -8.41 1.98 -23.17
C VAL A 22 -8.69 0.57 -22.69
N LEU A 23 -7.87 0.07 -21.77
CA LEU A 23 -8.04 -1.24 -21.15
C LEU A 23 -8.68 -1.09 -19.78
N SER A 24 -9.80 -1.78 -19.55
CA SER A 24 -10.54 -1.78 -18.28
C SER A 24 -10.78 -3.19 -17.77
N GLY A 25 -10.51 -3.41 -16.48
CA GLY A 25 -10.88 -4.63 -15.76
C GLY A 25 -12.28 -4.48 -15.14
N MET A 26 -13.14 -5.48 -15.36
CA MET A 26 -14.54 -5.46 -14.92
C MET A 26 -14.92 -6.81 -14.29
N ASN A 27 -15.75 -6.79 -13.26
CA ASN A 27 -16.15 -7.98 -12.51
C ASN A 27 -17.65 -8.32 -12.66
N SER A 28 -18.42 -7.51 -13.36
CA SER A 28 -19.85 -7.73 -13.60
C SER A 28 -20.26 -7.23 -14.98
N LEU A 29 -21.42 -7.69 -15.46
CA LEU A 29 -21.93 -7.31 -16.78
C LEU A 29 -22.38 -5.84 -16.80
N GLU A 30 -22.93 -5.34 -15.70
CA GLU A 30 -23.38 -3.96 -15.56
C GLU A 30 -22.23 -2.98 -15.74
N MET A 31 -21.05 -3.30 -15.20
CA MET A 31 -19.82 -2.51 -15.42
C MET A 31 -19.40 -2.51 -16.90
N VAL A 32 -19.59 -3.63 -17.60
CA VAL A 32 -19.28 -3.73 -19.04
C VAL A 32 -20.21 -2.83 -19.83
N GLU A 33 -21.51 -2.91 -19.57
CA GLU A 33 -22.51 -2.08 -20.26
C GLU A 33 -22.29 -0.59 -20.00
N GLU A 34 -21.98 -0.20 -18.76
CA GLU A 34 -21.64 1.19 -18.40
C GLU A 34 -20.38 1.68 -19.15
N ASN A 35 -19.32 0.87 -19.17
CA ASN A 35 -18.06 1.23 -19.82
C ASN A 35 -18.22 1.32 -21.34
N CYS A 36 -18.96 0.39 -21.95
CA CYS A 36 -19.26 0.40 -23.39
C CYS A 36 -20.08 1.64 -23.78
N ARG A 37 -21.12 1.97 -23.01
CA ARG A 37 -21.91 3.19 -23.23
C ARG A 37 -21.03 4.43 -23.17
N THR A 38 -20.23 4.56 -22.11
CA THR A 38 -19.30 5.69 -21.93
C THR A 38 -18.30 5.78 -23.08
N ALA A 39 -17.73 4.66 -23.52
CA ALA A 39 -16.80 4.63 -24.65
C ALA A 39 -17.47 5.04 -25.98
N SER A 40 -18.75 4.74 -26.17
CA SER A 40 -19.49 5.09 -27.39
C SER A 40 -19.91 6.57 -27.47
N GLU A 41 -20.01 7.24 -26.34
CA GLU A 41 -20.52 8.62 -26.24
C GLU A 41 -19.39 9.66 -26.15
N MET A 42 -18.21 9.28 -25.67
CA MET A 42 -17.12 10.21 -25.39
C MET A 42 -16.28 10.55 -26.63
N GLN A 43 -15.86 11.81 -26.70
CA GLN A 43 -15.00 12.35 -27.77
C GLN A 43 -13.80 13.09 -27.18
N ALA A 44 -12.72 13.16 -27.95
CA ALA A 44 -11.56 13.98 -27.59
C ALA A 44 -11.96 15.46 -27.46
N GLY A 45 -11.42 16.15 -26.46
CA GLY A 45 -11.76 17.55 -26.17
C GLY A 45 -13.17 17.77 -25.62
N SER A 46 -13.84 16.74 -25.09
CA SER A 46 -15.20 16.86 -24.51
C SER A 46 -15.26 17.38 -23.08
N LEU A 47 -14.13 17.46 -22.37
CA LEU A 47 -14.06 18.05 -21.03
C LEU A 47 -13.99 19.57 -21.08
N THR A 48 -14.74 20.24 -20.19
CA THR A 48 -14.70 21.69 -20.04
C THR A 48 -13.67 22.14 -18.99
N ASP A 49 -13.43 23.45 -18.91
CA ASP A 49 -12.54 24.02 -17.88
C ASP A 49 -13.06 23.72 -16.46
N GLU A 50 -14.37 23.73 -16.24
CA GLU A 50 -14.98 23.37 -14.95
C GLU A 50 -14.76 21.89 -14.59
N ASP A 51 -14.79 20.99 -15.59
CA ASP A 51 -14.45 19.58 -15.39
C ASP A 51 -12.98 19.44 -14.95
N PHE A 52 -12.06 20.22 -15.54
CA PHE A 52 -10.64 20.22 -15.15
C PHE A 52 -10.41 20.77 -13.74
N GLU A 53 -11.10 21.84 -13.35
CA GLU A 53 -11.04 22.35 -11.98
C GLU A 53 -11.48 21.31 -10.94
N LEU A 54 -12.53 20.54 -11.26
CA LEU A 54 -12.98 19.45 -10.40
C LEU A 54 -11.93 18.33 -10.33
N LEU A 55 -11.37 17.93 -11.47
CA LEU A 55 -10.32 16.91 -11.52
C LEU A 55 -9.07 17.34 -10.71
N ASP A 56 -8.72 18.61 -10.72
CA ASP A 56 -7.59 19.12 -9.94
C ASP A 56 -7.88 19.09 -8.43
N LYS A 57 -9.09 19.46 -8.00
CA LYS A 57 -9.52 19.29 -6.59
C LYS A 57 -9.47 17.82 -6.15
N ILE A 58 -9.87 16.89 -7.02
CA ILE A 58 -9.79 15.45 -6.75
C ILE A 58 -8.33 15.00 -6.61
N LYS A 59 -7.45 15.46 -7.51
CA LYS A 59 -6.00 15.15 -7.42
C LYS A 59 -5.41 15.65 -6.11
N GLU A 60 -5.76 16.85 -5.67
CA GLU A 60 -5.30 17.42 -4.40
C GLU A 60 -5.77 16.57 -3.21
N ALA A 61 -7.06 16.24 -3.15
CA ALA A 61 -7.61 15.39 -2.09
C ALA A 61 -6.95 14.00 -2.01
N ILE A 62 -6.60 13.40 -3.15
CA ILE A 62 -5.84 12.14 -3.18
C ILE A 62 -4.42 12.36 -2.64
N ARG A 63 -3.73 13.41 -3.09
CA ARG A 63 -2.35 13.73 -2.67
C ARG A 63 -2.24 14.09 -1.19
N GLU A 64 -3.29 14.63 -0.58
CA GLU A 64 -3.32 14.89 0.88
C GLU A 64 -3.18 13.60 1.70
N ASN A 65 -3.75 12.50 1.19
CA ASN A 65 -3.83 11.23 1.90
C ASN A 65 -2.67 10.28 1.55
N GLU A 66 -2.09 10.39 0.35
CA GLU A 66 -0.94 9.59 -0.07
C GLU A 66 0.41 10.26 0.25
N LYS A 67 1.36 9.52 0.83
CA LYS A 67 2.71 10.07 1.10
C LYS A 67 3.67 9.93 -0.07
N VAL A 68 3.44 8.93 -0.91
CA VAL A 68 4.23 8.68 -2.11
C VAL A 68 3.25 8.35 -3.22
N GLY A 69 3.23 9.15 -4.29
CA GLY A 69 2.35 8.91 -5.44
C GLY A 69 2.74 7.70 -6.30
N CYS A 70 3.22 6.61 -5.70
CA CYS A 70 3.63 5.37 -6.35
C CYS A 70 2.41 4.53 -6.73
N THR A 71 2.28 4.19 -8.02
CA THR A 71 1.19 3.34 -8.54
C THR A 71 1.51 1.84 -8.50
N GLY A 72 2.68 1.44 -8.00
CA GLY A 72 3.05 0.03 -7.90
C GLY A 72 3.37 -0.66 -9.23
N CYS A 73 3.69 0.09 -10.29
CA CYS A 73 4.03 -0.44 -11.64
C CYS A 73 5.27 -1.36 -11.69
N ARG A 74 6.12 -1.31 -10.66
CA ARG A 74 7.37 -2.09 -10.50
C ARG A 74 8.44 -1.88 -11.57
N TYR A 75 8.40 -0.83 -12.39
CA TYR A 75 9.50 -0.51 -13.33
C TYR A 75 10.84 -0.22 -12.65
N CYS A 76 10.81 0.19 -11.38
CA CYS A 76 12.00 0.39 -10.56
C CYS A 76 12.67 -0.92 -10.08
N MET A 77 12.13 -2.08 -10.43
CA MET A 77 12.60 -3.42 -10.03
C MET A 77 13.27 -4.17 -11.19
N PRO A 78 14.25 -5.06 -10.93
CA PRO A 78 14.76 -5.44 -9.63
C PRO A 78 15.79 -4.45 -9.05
N CYS A 79 15.72 -4.20 -7.74
CA CYS A 79 16.77 -3.45 -7.03
C CYS A 79 18.04 -4.32 -6.88
N PRO A 80 19.26 -3.81 -7.17
CA PRO A 80 20.50 -4.58 -7.02
C PRO A 80 20.82 -4.97 -5.58
N LYS A 81 20.14 -4.37 -4.59
CA LYS A 81 20.26 -4.71 -3.16
C LYS A 81 19.03 -5.43 -2.62
N GLY A 82 18.14 -5.90 -3.49
CA GLY A 82 16.95 -6.66 -3.09
C GLY A 82 15.90 -5.85 -2.33
N VAL A 83 15.95 -4.52 -2.35
CA VAL A 83 14.93 -3.66 -1.73
C VAL A 83 13.61 -3.82 -2.49
N ASP A 84 12.52 -4.13 -1.77
CA ASP A 84 11.17 -4.08 -2.35
C ASP A 84 10.62 -2.66 -2.26
N ILE A 85 10.92 -1.87 -3.30
CA ILE A 85 10.51 -0.47 -3.43
C ILE A 85 8.98 -0.32 -3.49
N PRO A 86 8.27 -0.97 -4.45
CA PRO A 86 6.82 -0.81 -4.56
C PRO A 86 6.10 -1.36 -3.32
N GLY A 87 6.53 -2.50 -2.77
CA GLY A 87 5.93 -3.05 -1.54
C GLY A 87 6.11 -2.13 -0.33
N THR A 88 7.30 -1.52 -0.18
CA THR A 88 7.55 -0.54 0.88
C THR A 88 6.66 0.69 0.74
N PHE A 89 6.51 1.25 -0.47
CA PHE A 89 5.66 2.42 -0.69
C PHE A 89 4.17 2.13 -0.52
N ALA A 90 3.70 0.95 -0.95
CA ALA A 90 2.33 0.52 -0.69
C ALA A 90 2.03 0.51 0.82
N CYS A 91 2.88 -0.16 1.61
CA CYS A 91 2.71 -0.22 3.06
C CYS A 91 2.82 1.17 3.72
N TYR A 92 3.71 2.03 3.19
CA TYR A 92 3.89 3.38 3.70
C TYR A 92 2.64 4.23 3.46
N ASN A 93 2.02 4.15 2.28
CA ASN A 93 0.76 4.83 2.00
C ASN A 93 -0.39 4.27 2.86
N THR A 94 -0.53 2.94 2.94
CA THR A 94 -1.52 2.28 3.82
C THR A 94 -1.42 2.76 5.27
N MET A 95 -0.21 3.05 5.76
CA MET A 95 0.00 3.58 7.10
C MET A 95 -0.72 4.92 7.35
N TYR A 96 -0.91 5.75 6.32
CA TYR A 96 -1.58 7.05 6.42
C TYR A 96 -3.04 7.02 5.99
N THR A 97 -3.40 6.14 5.04
CA THR A 97 -4.78 6.03 4.57
C THR A 97 -5.65 5.17 5.48
N GLU A 98 -5.14 4.03 5.97
CA GLU A 98 -5.88 3.07 6.80
C GLU A 98 -5.42 3.06 8.26
N GLY A 99 -4.27 3.67 8.54
CA GLY A 99 -3.74 3.85 9.88
C GLY A 99 -2.47 3.07 10.16
N LYS A 100 -1.75 3.51 11.21
CA LYS A 100 -0.36 3.09 11.48
C LYS A 100 -0.19 1.59 11.64
N ASN A 101 -1.16 0.92 12.25
CA ASN A 101 -1.08 -0.50 12.53
C ASN A 101 -1.32 -1.34 11.27
N SER A 102 -2.23 -0.91 10.38
CA SER A 102 -2.47 -1.58 9.09
C SER A 102 -1.21 -1.61 8.25
N GLY A 103 -0.61 -0.43 7.99
CA GLY A 103 0.59 -0.33 7.15
C GLY A 103 1.80 -1.09 7.72
N ARG A 104 2.00 -1.07 9.04
CA ARG A 104 3.11 -1.81 9.68
C ARG A 104 2.89 -3.31 9.72
N PHE A 105 1.66 -3.76 9.91
CA PHE A 105 1.33 -5.19 9.87
C PHE A 105 1.51 -5.72 8.45
N GLN A 106 0.96 -5.03 7.46
CA GLN A 106 1.13 -5.34 6.05
C GLN A 106 2.63 -5.41 5.70
N TYR A 107 3.41 -4.40 6.11
CA TYR A 107 4.86 -4.38 5.89
C TYR A 107 5.58 -5.60 6.47
N ALA A 108 5.25 -5.99 7.71
CA ALA A 108 5.86 -7.16 8.32
C ALA A 108 5.57 -8.44 7.50
N GLN A 109 4.36 -8.60 6.99
CA GLN A 109 3.97 -9.77 6.20
C GLN A 109 4.57 -9.79 4.80
N THR A 110 4.59 -8.66 4.10
CA THR A 110 4.91 -8.60 2.66
C THR A 110 6.39 -8.31 2.39
N VAL A 111 7.07 -7.56 3.26
CA VAL A 111 8.47 -7.13 3.07
C VAL A 111 9.37 -7.63 4.21
N GLY A 112 8.85 -7.63 5.44
CA GLY A 112 9.67 -7.84 6.63
C GLY A 112 10.02 -9.29 6.93
N LEU A 113 9.07 -10.21 6.76
CA LEU A 113 9.19 -11.62 7.12
C LEU A 113 9.37 -12.54 5.90
N THR A 114 9.76 -11.98 4.75
CA THR A 114 10.17 -12.75 3.56
C THR A 114 11.49 -13.48 3.79
N LYS A 115 11.77 -14.55 3.03
CA LYS A 115 13.00 -15.33 3.18
C LYS A 115 14.25 -14.45 3.02
N GLU A 116 14.33 -13.76 1.89
CA GLU A 116 15.35 -12.73 1.68
C GLU A 116 14.87 -11.40 2.25
N PRO A 117 15.70 -10.68 3.02
CA PRO A 117 15.32 -9.38 3.54
C PRO A 117 15.17 -8.39 2.37
N ALA A 118 14.03 -7.69 2.32
CA ALA A 118 13.75 -6.71 1.26
C ALA A 118 13.60 -5.28 1.81
N PHE A 119 14.26 -4.98 2.94
CA PHE A 119 14.15 -3.73 3.66
C PHE A 119 14.68 -2.52 2.89
N ALA A 120 14.01 -1.38 3.05
CA ALA A 120 14.47 -0.08 2.55
C ALA A 120 15.87 0.33 3.08
N SER A 121 16.26 -0.11 4.29
CA SER A 121 17.59 0.16 4.84
C SER A 121 18.75 -0.51 4.07
N GLN A 122 18.48 -1.40 3.10
CA GLN A 122 19.51 -1.98 2.23
C GLN A 122 19.83 -1.09 1.02
N CYS A 123 19.08 -0.01 0.83
CA CYS A 123 19.31 0.93 -0.24
C CYS A 123 20.71 1.57 -0.10
N ILE A 124 21.50 1.48 -1.18
CA ILE A 124 22.81 2.14 -1.32
C ILE A 124 22.75 3.44 -2.13
N GLU A 125 21.54 3.96 -2.36
CA GLU A 125 21.31 5.24 -3.04
C GLU A 125 21.84 5.34 -4.49
N CYS A 126 21.94 4.20 -5.19
CA CYS A 126 22.51 4.12 -6.54
C CYS A 126 21.74 4.90 -7.63
N GLY A 127 20.50 5.35 -7.37
CA GLY A 127 19.71 6.19 -8.29
C GLY A 127 19.07 5.48 -9.48
N LYS A 128 19.40 4.21 -9.76
CA LYS A 128 18.85 3.45 -10.90
C LYS A 128 17.32 3.41 -10.93
N CYS A 129 16.70 3.26 -9.76
CA CYS A 129 15.24 3.19 -9.65
C CYS A 129 14.53 4.46 -10.12
N GLU A 130 15.12 5.64 -9.90
CA GLU A 130 14.51 6.93 -10.24
C GLU A 130 14.52 7.16 -11.76
N GLN A 131 15.55 6.66 -12.46
CA GLN A 131 15.64 6.73 -13.93
C GLN A 131 14.55 5.90 -14.64
N HIS A 132 14.03 4.87 -13.96
CA HIS A 132 12.96 4.01 -14.49
C HIS A 132 11.57 4.41 -13.99
N CYS A 133 11.46 5.41 -13.12
CA CYS A 133 10.18 5.81 -12.54
C CYS A 133 9.44 6.76 -13.50
N PRO A 134 8.30 6.36 -14.09
CA PRO A 134 7.56 7.23 -15.01
C PRO A 134 6.95 8.44 -14.28
N GLN A 135 6.77 8.34 -12.96
CA GLN A 135 6.20 9.38 -12.11
C GLN A 135 7.27 10.33 -11.54
N SER A 136 8.55 10.15 -11.90
CA SER A 136 9.67 10.98 -11.42
C SER A 136 9.73 11.14 -9.89
N ILE A 137 9.40 10.07 -9.16
CA ILE A 137 9.40 10.06 -7.69
C ILE A 137 10.85 10.10 -7.20
N PRO A 138 11.19 10.91 -6.17
CA PRO A 138 12.49 10.85 -5.49
C PRO A 138 12.56 9.59 -4.60
N ILE A 139 12.70 8.42 -5.23
CA ILE A 139 12.58 7.10 -4.58
C ILE A 139 13.57 6.97 -3.43
N ARG A 140 14.80 7.45 -3.57
CA ARG A 140 15.84 7.31 -2.53
C ARG A 140 15.45 8.01 -1.23
N GLU A 141 14.96 9.24 -1.34
CA GLU A 141 14.51 10.04 -0.20
C GLU A 141 13.26 9.42 0.43
N LYS A 142 12.28 9.05 -0.41
CA LYS A 142 11.04 8.43 0.07
C LYS A 142 11.26 7.08 0.73
N LEU A 143 12.26 6.30 0.31
CA LEU A 143 12.63 5.05 1.01
C LEU A 143 13.16 5.30 2.41
N LYS A 144 13.96 6.36 2.62
CA LYS A 144 14.45 6.75 3.95
C LYS A 144 13.29 7.16 4.87
N GLU A 145 12.36 7.98 4.36
CA GLU A 145 11.16 8.39 5.08
C GLU A 145 10.28 7.18 5.45
N ALA A 146 10.02 6.31 4.47
CA ALA A 146 9.22 5.11 4.65
C ALA A 146 9.84 4.16 5.68
N ASP A 147 11.16 3.93 5.62
CA ASP A 147 11.85 3.05 6.57
C ASP A 147 11.71 3.54 8.02
N LYS A 148 11.90 4.85 8.22
CA LYS A 148 11.80 5.48 9.54
C LYS A 148 10.39 5.36 10.12
N ALA A 149 9.38 5.51 9.27
CA ALA A 149 7.98 5.48 9.70
C ALA A 149 7.44 4.06 9.93
N LEU A 150 7.75 3.14 9.01
CA LEU A 150 7.29 1.75 9.03
C LEU A 150 8.04 0.91 10.07
N ARG A 151 9.33 1.17 10.26
CA ARG A 151 10.18 0.40 11.17
C ARG A 151 10.82 1.29 12.25
N PRO A 152 10.05 1.78 13.24
CA PRO A 152 10.65 2.37 14.43
C PRO A 152 11.50 1.32 15.18
N PHE A 153 12.38 1.76 16.08
CA PHE A 153 13.37 0.90 16.74
C PHE A 153 12.80 -0.43 17.30
N PRO A 154 11.68 -0.44 18.07
CA PRO A 154 11.10 -1.69 18.57
C PRO A 154 10.67 -2.65 17.44
N TYR A 155 10.18 -2.12 16.34
CA TYR A 155 9.74 -2.89 15.17
C TYR A 155 10.94 -3.49 14.43
N LYS A 156 12.06 -2.76 14.31
CA LYS A 156 13.31 -3.27 13.74
C LYS A 156 13.81 -4.47 14.52
N VAL A 157 13.84 -4.37 15.85
CA VAL A 157 14.26 -5.46 16.73
C VAL A 157 13.30 -6.65 16.62
N GLY A 158 11.99 -6.41 16.71
CA GLY A 158 10.96 -7.45 16.62
C GLY A 158 10.99 -8.24 15.31
N ILE A 159 11.06 -7.54 14.16
CA ILE A 159 11.15 -8.19 12.85
C ILE A 159 12.46 -9.00 12.75
N ASN A 160 13.60 -8.44 13.15
CA ASN A 160 14.88 -9.17 13.07
C ASN A 160 14.89 -10.42 13.95
N ALA A 161 14.32 -10.35 15.17
CA ALA A 161 14.18 -11.50 16.05
C ALA A 161 13.26 -12.57 15.45
N ALA A 162 12.11 -12.15 14.90
CA ALA A 162 11.17 -13.05 14.23
C ALA A 162 11.81 -13.73 13.01
N ARG A 163 12.52 -12.97 12.17
CA ARG A 163 13.27 -13.52 11.02
C ARG A 163 14.34 -14.51 11.46
N TRP A 164 15.15 -14.15 12.45
CA TRP A 164 16.19 -15.03 12.99
C TRP A 164 15.58 -16.35 13.46
N TYR A 165 14.44 -16.29 14.14
CA TYR A 165 13.73 -17.47 14.60
C TYR A 165 13.15 -18.30 13.44
N MET A 166 12.45 -17.67 12.50
CA MET A 166 11.80 -18.34 11.36
C MET A 166 12.81 -19.02 10.43
N TYR A 167 13.98 -18.40 10.22
CA TYR A 167 14.97 -18.85 9.26
C TYR A 167 16.25 -19.43 9.90
N ARG A 168 16.24 -19.67 11.23
CA ARG A 168 17.37 -20.36 11.89
C ARG A 168 17.52 -21.77 11.34
N LYS A 169 18.66 -22.08 10.72
CA LYS A 169 19.06 -23.48 10.51
C LYS A 169 19.28 -24.15 11.87
N GLY A 170 18.60 -25.28 12.09
CA GLY A 170 18.60 -26.02 13.36
C GLY A 170 17.40 -25.63 14.24
N GLY A 171 16.28 -26.34 14.05
CA GLY A 171 14.98 -26.02 14.65
C GLY A 171 14.95 -26.01 16.17
N LEU A 172 14.14 -25.11 16.74
CA LEU A 172 13.78 -25.13 18.17
C LEU A 172 12.80 -26.29 18.44
N SER A 173 12.94 -26.96 19.59
CA SER A 173 12.01 -28.01 20.04
C SER A 173 10.56 -27.52 20.09
N GLY A 174 9.59 -28.39 19.78
CA GLY A 174 8.17 -28.06 19.55
C GLY A 174 7.50 -27.24 20.65
N LYS A 175 7.84 -27.45 21.94
CA LYS A 175 7.29 -26.64 23.05
C LYS A 175 7.80 -25.20 23.06
N LYS A 176 9.06 -24.98 22.67
CA LYS A 176 9.66 -23.64 22.55
C LYS A 176 9.13 -22.90 21.33
N LYS A 177 8.69 -23.63 20.30
CA LYS A 177 8.06 -23.03 19.11
C LYS A 177 6.71 -22.39 19.44
N SER A 178 5.84 -23.09 20.16
CA SER A 178 4.51 -22.58 20.51
C SER A 178 4.59 -21.37 21.44
N ALA A 179 5.47 -21.39 22.45
CA ALA A 179 5.64 -20.28 23.38
C ALA A 179 6.14 -19.00 22.68
N LEU A 180 7.07 -19.12 21.73
CA LEU A 180 7.60 -17.95 21.03
C LEU A 180 6.64 -17.41 19.97
N ILE A 181 5.86 -18.27 19.30
CA ILE A 181 4.77 -17.82 18.40
C ILE A 181 3.73 -17.02 19.19
N ILE A 182 3.39 -17.47 20.41
CA ILE A 182 2.49 -16.72 21.29
C ILE A 182 3.14 -15.37 21.67
N ILE A 183 4.41 -15.34 22.06
CA ILE A 183 5.10 -14.09 22.43
C ILE A 183 5.20 -13.12 21.24
N ILE A 184 5.56 -13.58 20.04
CA ILE A 184 5.63 -12.73 18.84
C ILE A 184 4.23 -12.25 18.45
N THR A 185 3.22 -13.12 18.46
CA THR A 185 1.83 -12.75 18.19
C THR A 185 1.33 -11.75 19.22
N VAL A 186 1.66 -11.91 20.50
CA VAL A 186 1.29 -10.99 21.58
C VAL A 186 2.03 -9.66 21.44
N ILE A 187 3.33 -9.65 21.16
CA ILE A 187 4.10 -8.41 20.94
C ILE A 187 3.56 -7.66 19.71
N LEU A 188 3.28 -8.38 18.61
CA LEU A 188 2.68 -7.78 17.42
C LEU A 188 1.25 -7.30 17.70
N ALA A 189 0.43 -8.04 18.45
CA ALA A 189 -0.94 -7.68 18.80
C ALA A 189 -1.01 -6.49 19.78
N ILE A 190 -0.05 -6.38 20.71
CA ILE A 190 0.13 -5.24 21.61
C ILE A 190 0.64 -4.03 20.81
N ALA A 191 1.62 -4.21 19.93
CA ALA A 191 2.16 -3.14 19.08
C ALA A 191 1.15 -2.64 18.04
N SER A 192 0.17 -3.46 17.65
CA SER A 192 -0.92 -3.12 16.72
C SER A 192 -2.23 -2.73 17.42
N GLY A 193 -2.26 -2.64 18.76
CA GLY A 193 -3.46 -2.26 19.52
C GLY A 193 -4.63 -3.24 19.45
N ILE A 194 -4.45 -4.41 18.84
CA ILE A 194 -5.49 -5.44 18.64
C ILE A 194 -5.98 -5.98 19.99
N VAL A 195 -5.08 -6.11 20.99
CA VAL A 195 -5.46 -6.56 22.34
C VAL A 195 -6.43 -5.58 23.00
N PHE A 196 -6.25 -4.27 22.80
CA PHE A 196 -7.15 -3.26 23.38
C PHE A 196 -8.53 -3.28 22.71
N SER A 197 -8.60 -3.59 21.42
CA SER A 197 -9.87 -3.66 20.69
C SER A 197 -10.69 -4.92 21.02
N LEU A 198 -10.04 -6.03 21.36
CA LEU A 198 -10.72 -7.24 21.87
C LEU A 198 -11.21 -7.06 23.31
N VAL A 199 -10.42 -6.43 24.19
CA VAL A 199 -10.84 -6.11 25.56
C VAL A 199 -12.01 -5.12 25.59
N LYS A 200 -11.99 -4.10 24.72
CA LYS A 200 -13.06 -3.09 24.62
C LYS A 200 -14.35 -3.61 23.95
N ARG A 201 -14.25 -4.66 23.10
CA ARG A 201 -15.42 -5.40 22.60
C ARG A 201 -16.04 -6.27 23.69
N ASN A 202 -15.22 -6.84 24.58
CA ASN A 202 -15.72 -7.66 25.68
C ASN A 202 -16.41 -6.81 26.76
N SER A 203 -15.94 -5.59 27.03
CA SER A 203 -16.57 -4.70 28.02
C SER A 203 -17.86 -4.00 27.57
N ARG A 204 -18.33 -4.25 26.33
CA ARG A 204 -19.59 -3.69 25.79
C ARG A 204 -20.71 -4.74 25.64
N LEU A 205 -20.42 -6.00 25.92
CA LEU A 205 -21.38 -7.11 25.80
C LEU A 205 -22.08 -7.45 27.13
N ASP A 206 -21.72 -6.81 28.24
CA ASP A 206 -22.23 -7.13 29.58
C ASP A 206 -23.29 -6.14 30.12
N THR A 207 -23.82 -5.20 29.33
CA THR A 207 -24.82 -4.21 29.84
C THR A 207 -26.18 -4.16 29.13
N ASP A 208 -26.43 -4.95 28.08
CA ASP A 208 -27.72 -4.92 27.36
C ASP A 208 -28.51 -6.25 27.46
N CYS A 209 -28.60 -6.80 28.66
CA CYS A 209 -29.57 -7.87 28.96
C CYS A 209 -30.04 -7.81 30.41
N GLN A 210 -30.85 -6.79 30.74
CA GLN A 210 -31.90 -6.83 31.76
C GLN A 210 -32.94 -5.76 31.46
#